data_AF-A0A383EG91-F1
#
_entry.id   AF-A0A383EG91-F1
#
_cell.length_a   1.000
_cell.length_b   1.000
_cell.length_c   1.000
_cell.angle_alpha   90.00
_cell.angle_beta   90.00
_cell.angle_gamma   90.00
#
_symmetry.space_group_name_H-M   'P 1'
#
loop_
_entity.id
_entity.type
_entity.pdbx_description
1 polymer ?
#
loop_
_entity_poly.entity_id
_entity_poly.type
_entity_poly.pdbx_seq_one_letter_code
_entity_poly.pdbx_strand_id
1 'polypeptide(L)' 'MSEEKIYEVPESIKSSALIDKIEYESLYKQSIKDPEAFWSEQARKYLNWDSDWKRVSNVDFMKGNISWFEGG' A
#
# COMPACT_ATOMS: atom_id res chain seq x y z
N MET A 1 25.34 11.70 18.85
CA MET A 1 23.97 11.54 18.35
C MET A 1 23.65 12.80 17.59
N SER A 2 23.56 12.72 16.27
CA SER A 2 23.25 13.86 15.40
C SER A 2 21.88 14.43 15.78
N GLU A 3 21.72 15.75 15.82
CA GLU A 3 20.42 16.39 16.04
C GLU A 3 19.49 16.05 14.87
N GLU A 4 18.41 15.30 15.13
CA GLU A 4 17.34 15.09 14.15
C GLU A 4 16.48 16.35 14.06
N LYS A 5 16.61 17.08 12.95
CA LYS A 5 15.70 18.18 12.62
C LYS A 5 14.51 17.63 11.84
N ILE A 6 13.34 17.65 12.46
CA ILE A 6 12.07 17.34 11.79
C ILE A 6 11.56 18.63 11.12
N TYR A 7 11.36 18.57 9.81
CA TYR A 7 10.76 19.66 9.04
C TYR A 7 9.29 19.35 8.78
N GLU A 8 8.41 20.28 9.14
CA GLU A 8 7.00 20.13 8.83
C GLU A 8 6.74 20.30 7.34
N VAL A 9 5.74 19.57 6.84
CA VAL A 9 5.28 19.70 5.46
C VAL A 9 4.66 21.09 5.27
N PRO A 10 5.10 21.89 4.28
CA PRO A 10 4.50 23.18 3.95
C PRO A 10 3.00 23.06 3.64
N GLU A 11 2.21 24.09 3.97
CA GLU A 11 0.74 24.07 3.75
C GLU A 11 0.33 23.87 2.29
N SER A 12 1.10 24.39 1.35
CA SER A 12 0.86 24.21 -0.09
C SER A 12 0.92 22.73 -0.51
N ILE A 13 1.77 21.93 0.13
CA ILE A 13 1.87 20.49 -0.10
C ILE A 13 0.80 19.76 0.70
N LYS A 14 0.55 20.13 1.96
CA LYS A 14 -0.50 19.52 2.79
C LYS A 14 -1.88 19.60 2.13
N SER A 15 -2.19 20.71 1.47
CA SER A 15 -3.49 20.92 0.81
C SER A 15 -3.65 20.22 -0.55
N SER A 16 -2.56 19.84 -1.20
CA SER A 16 -2.56 19.16 -2.50
C SER A 16 -2.18 17.67 -2.42
N ALA A 17 -1.86 17.18 -1.22
CA ALA A 17 -1.53 15.79 -0.98
C ALA A 17 -2.74 14.88 -1.15
N LEU A 18 -2.49 13.65 -1.61
CA LEU A 18 -3.54 12.63 -1.80
C LEU A 18 -4.02 12.01 -0.49
N ILE A 19 -3.18 12.07 0.55
CA ILE A 19 -3.48 11.56 1.89
C ILE A 19 -2.82 12.43 2.96
N ASP A 20 -3.40 12.47 4.13
CA ASP A 20 -2.80 13.06 5.32
C ASP A 20 -2.02 12.04 6.18
N LYS A 21 -1.46 12.49 7.31
CA LYS A 21 -0.69 11.63 8.21
C LYS A 21 -1.55 10.53 8.87
N ILE A 22 -2.78 10.87 9.26
CA ILE A 22 -3.68 9.94 9.95
C ILE A 22 -4.14 8.86 8.97
N GLU A 23 -4.48 9.26 7.75
CA GLU A 23 -4.82 8.36 6.66
C GLU A 23 -3.65 7.44 6.31
N TYR A 24 -2.43 7.99 6.18
CA TYR A 24 -1.23 7.18 5.96
C TYR A 24 -1.05 6.12 7.06
N GLU A 25 -1.13 6.51 8.34
CA GLU A 25 -0.95 5.57 9.45
C GLU A 25 -2.01 4.47 9.46
N SER A 26 -3.26 4.82 9.12
CA SER A 26 -4.36 3.86 8.99
C SER A 26 -4.13 2.87 7.85
N LEU A 27 -3.83 3.38 6.64
CA LEU A 27 -3.59 2.56 5.45
C LEU A 27 -2.36 1.65 5.64
N TYR A 28 -1.29 2.18 6.22
CA TYR A 28 -0.08 1.41 6.54
C TYR A 28 -0.37 0.28 7.54
N LYS A 29 -1.15 0.58 8.58
CA LYS A 29 -1.53 -0.43 9.57
C LYS A 29 -2.40 -1.53 8.93
N GLN A 30 -3.30 -1.16 8.03
CA GLN A 30 -4.14 -2.12 7.31
C GLN A 30 -3.32 -2.98 6.34
N SER A 31 -2.39 -2.38 5.58
CA SER A 31 -1.56 -3.10 4.61
C SER A 31 -0.67 -4.17 5.25
N ILE A 32 -0.34 -4.02 6.54
CA ILE A 32 0.43 -5.01 7.31
C ILE A 32 -0.48 -6.02 8.00
N LYS A 33 -1.58 -5.57 8.61
CA LYS A 33 -2.47 -6.46 9.37
C LYS A 33 -3.31 -7.37 8.50
N ASP A 34 -3.80 -6.85 7.38
CA ASP A 34 -4.63 -7.56 6.42
C ASP A 34 -4.19 -7.19 5.00
N PRO A 35 -3.01 -7.70 4.57
CA PRO A 35 -2.44 -7.38 3.26
C PRO A 35 -3.34 -7.85 2.12
N GLU A 36 -4.01 -9.00 2.25
CA GLU A 36 -4.86 -9.52 1.17
C GLU A 36 -6.06 -8.61 0.91
N ALA A 37 -6.78 -8.19 1.96
CA ALA A 37 -7.90 -7.28 1.79
C ALA A 37 -7.45 -5.91 1.26
N PHE A 38 -6.38 -5.35 1.84
CA PHE A 38 -5.85 -4.05 1.46
C PHE A 38 -5.45 -4.01 -0.02
N TRP A 39 -4.57 -4.92 -0.44
CA TRP A 39 -4.05 -4.92 -1.82
C TRP A 39 -5.12 -5.32 -2.83
N SER A 40 -6.09 -6.15 -2.44
CA SER A 40 -7.26 -6.44 -3.27
C SER A 40 -8.06 -5.18 -3.57
N GLU A 41 -8.37 -4.38 -2.54
CA GLU A 41 -9.11 -3.12 -2.71
C GLU A 41 -8.32 -2.11 -3.55
N GLN A 42 -7.02 -1.93 -3.27
CA GLN A 42 -6.19 -0.99 -4.03
C GLN A 42 -6.11 -1.41 -5.52
N ALA A 43 -5.95 -2.70 -5.81
CA ALA A 43 -5.87 -3.20 -7.17
C ALA A 43 -7.19 -3.02 -7.94
N ARG A 44 -8.35 -3.22 -7.30
CA ARG A 44 -9.66 -2.95 -7.94
C ARG A 44 -9.90 -1.47 -8.17
N LYS A 45 -9.37 -0.61 -7.28
CA LYS A 45 -9.59 0.83 -7.33
C LYS A 45 -8.75 1.54 -8.39
N TYR A 46 -7.50 1.10 -8.58
CA TYR A 46 -6.54 1.82 -9.43
C TYR A 46 -6.23 1.13 -10.76
N LEU A 47 -6.59 -0.15 -10.91
CA LEU A 47 -6.34 -0.90 -12.14
C LEU A 47 -7.66 -1.43 -12.70
N ASN A 48 -7.74 -1.48 -14.03
CA ASN A 48 -8.84 -2.12 -14.73
C ASN A 48 -8.42 -3.54 -15.08
N TRP A 49 -9.27 -4.50 -14.71
CA TRP A 49 -9.02 -5.93 -14.90
C TRP A 49 -10.05 -6.52 -15.84
N ASP A 50 -9.59 -7.35 -16.77
CA ASP A 50 -10.49 -8.13 -17.64
C ASP A 50 -11.08 -9.33 -16.88
N SER A 51 -10.40 -9.82 -15.85
CA SER A 51 -10.84 -10.91 -14.98
C SER A 51 -10.32 -10.73 -13.57
N ASP A 52 -11.11 -11.17 -12.58
CA ASP A 52 -10.71 -11.14 -11.18
C ASP A 52 -9.60 -12.17 -10.91
N TRP A 53 -8.60 -11.78 -10.11
CA TRP A 53 -7.57 -12.70 -9.63
C TRP A 53 -8.13 -13.71 -8.62
N LYS A 54 -7.49 -14.87 -8.53
CA LYS A 54 -7.81 -15.92 -7.56
C LYS A 54 -7.03 -15.78 -6.25
N ARG A 55 -5.84 -15.17 -6.30
CA ARG A 55 -4.97 -14.99 -5.14
C ARG A 55 -4.28 -13.64 -5.21
N VAL A 56 -4.38 -12.85 -4.13
CA VAL A 56 -3.82 -11.49 -4.07
C VAL A 56 -2.30 -11.53 -4.00
N SER A 57 -1.71 -12.39 -3.17
CA SER A 57 -0.27 -12.53 -3.06
C SER A 57 0.14 -13.98 -2.75
N ASN A 58 1.29 -14.37 -3.26
CA ASN A 58 1.92 -15.66 -3.02
C ASN A 58 3.42 -15.43 -2.89
N VAL A 59 3.88 -15.34 -1.64
CA VAL A 59 5.25 -14.91 -1.34
C VAL A 59 5.96 -15.99 -0.56
N ASP A 60 6.92 -16.64 -1.22
CA ASP A 60 7.88 -17.58 -0.65
C ASP A 60 9.29 -16.99 -0.81
N PHE A 61 9.73 -16.27 0.23
CA PHE A 61 11.06 -15.67 0.27
C PHE A 61 12.19 -16.71 0.28
N MET A 62 11.93 -17.93 0.75
CA MET A 62 12.94 -18.99 0.80
C MET A 62 13.24 -19.55 -0.58
N LYS A 63 12.21 -19.65 -1.43
CA LYS A 63 12.35 -20.10 -2.82
C LYS A 63 12.54 -18.96 -3.81
N GLY A 64 12.39 -17.71 -3.37
CA GLY A 64 12.40 -16.53 -4.25
C GLY A 64 11.17 -16.44 -5.15
N ASN A 65 10.08 -17.14 -4.80
CA ASN A 65 8.86 -17.13 -5.58
C ASN A 65 7.93 -16.06 -5.01
N ILE A 66 7.75 -14.98 -5.76
CA ILE A 66 6.89 -13.86 -5.36
C ILE A 66 5.94 -13.59 -6.53
N SER A 67 4.66 -13.89 -6.32
CA SER A 67 3.60 -13.59 -7.27
C SER A 67 2.54 -12.71 -6.62
N TRP A 68 1.94 -11.83 -7.42
CA TRP A 68 0.84 -10.95 -7.00
C TRP A 68 -0.29 -11.06 -8.03
N PHE A 69 -1.53 -11.03 -7.54
CA PHE A 69 -2.77 -11.10 -8.33
C PHE A 69 -2.80 -12.30 -9.30
N GLU A 70 -2.47 -13.49 -8.80
CA GLU A 70 -2.43 -14.71 -9.61
C GLU A 70 -3.82 -15.04 -10.17
N GLY A 71 -3.89 -15.18 -11.51
CA GLY A 71 -5.07 -15.59 -12.25
C GLY A 71 -6.00 -14.46 -12.70
N GLY A 72 -5.58 -13.19 -12.52
CA GLY A 72 -6.24 -12.00 -13.07
C GLY A 72 -5.63 -11.53 -14.37
#